data_AF-C8PBL5-F1
#
_entry.id   AF-C8PBL5-F1
#
_cell.length_a   1.000
_cell.length_b   1.000
_cell.length_c   1.000
_cell.angle_alpha   90.00
_cell.angle_beta   90.00
_cell.angle_gamma   90.00
#
_symmetry.space_group_name_H-M   'P 1'
#
loop_
_entity.id
_entity.type
_entity.pdbx_description
1 polymer ?
#
loop_
_entity_poly.entity_id
_entity_poly.type
_entity_poly.pdbx_seq_one_letter_code
_entity_poly.pdbx_strand_id
1 'polypeptide(L)' 'MKELDVVGLKEDYKEISKGTKGTIVLIYDDKNCEVEFFDKDGDTIDVVMTPLKKLELIESF' A
#
# COMPACT_ATOMS: atom_id res chain seq x y z
N MET A 1 3.14 -5.49 9.32
CA MET A 1 2.21 -4.66 8.55
C MET A 1 0.87 -4.72 9.27
N LYS A 2 0.40 -3.56 9.70
CA LYS A 2 -0.90 -3.32 10.34
C LYS A 2 -1.50 -2.05 9.75
N GLU A 3 -2.76 -1.75 10.08
CA GLU A 3 -3.37 -0.48 9.69
C GLU A 3 -2.50 0.71 10.13
N LEU A 4 -2.43 1.72 9.26
CA LEU A 4 -1.61 2.93 9.34
C LEU A 4 -0.09 2.75 9.13
N ASP A 5 0.41 1.52 8.93
CA ASP A 5 1.78 1.34 8.45
C ASP A 5 1.93 1.90 7.02
N VAL A 6 3.07 2.53 6.74
CA VAL A 6 3.45 2.98 5.40
C VAL A 6 4.18 1.84 4.69
N VAL A 7 3.75 1.56 3.46
CA VAL A 7 4.21 0.46 2.64
C VAL A 7 4.63 0.94 1.25
N GLY A 8 5.45 0.12 0.57
CA GLY A 8 5.79 0.29 -0.83
C GLY A 8 5.39 -0.93 -1.66
N LEU A 9 5.08 -0.72 -2.93
CA LEU A 9 4.90 -1.82 -3.89
C LEU A 9 6.24 -2.42 -4.31
N LYS A 10 6.40 -3.74 -4.19
CA LYS A 10 7.59 -4.47 -4.65
C LYS A 10 7.62 -4.72 -6.16
N GLU A 11 6.47 -4.63 -6.80
CA GLU A 11 6.24 -4.84 -8.24
C GLU A 11 5.02 -4.02 -8.69
N ASP A 12 4.92 -3.77 -10.00
CA ASP A 12 3.74 -3.10 -10.56
C ASP A 12 2.47 -3.88 -10.21
N TYR A 13 1.42 -3.16 -9.85
CA TYR A 13 0.15 -3.75 -9.48
C TYR A 13 -1.01 -2.87 -9.92
N LYS A 14 -1.88 -3.43 -10.77
CA LYS A 14 -2.91 -2.66 -11.48
C LYS A 14 -2.24 -1.50 -12.24
N GLU A 15 -2.74 -0.28 -12.08
CA GLU A 15 -2.19 0.93 -12.71
C GLU A 15 -1.17 1.65 -11.83
N ILE A 16 -0.71 1.01 -10.75
CA ILE A 16 0.23 1.59 -9.77
C ILE A 16 1.61 0.97 -9.96
N SER A 17 2.60 1.82 -10.20
CA SER A 17 3.98 1.40 -10.41
C SER A 17 4.66 0.88 -9.15
N LYS A 18 5.65 0.01 -9.34
CA LYS A 18 6.60 -0.42 -8.32
C LYS A 18 7.22 0.78 -7.60
N GLY A 19 7.37 0.66 -6.29
CA GLY A 19 7.98 1.67 -5.44
C GLY A 19 7.03 2.79 -5.01
N THR A 20 5.81 2.86 -5.57
CA THR A 20 4.78 3.78 -5.08
C THR A 20 4.48 3.47 -3.62
N LYS A 21 4.46 4.53 -2.81
CA LYS A 21 4.15 4.44 -1.39
C LYS A 21 2.65 4.49 -1.17
N GLY A 22 2.22 3.83 -0.10
CA GLY A 22 0.85 3.91 0.36
C GLY A 22 0.74 3.65 1.84
N THR A 23 -0.45 3.88 2.37
CA THR A 23 -0.79 3.62 3.77
C THR A 23 -1.81 2.49 3.81
N ILE A 24 -1.61 1.50 4.68
CA ILE A 24 -2.62 0.47 4.91
C ILE A 24 -3.81 1.11 5.64
N VAL A 25 -4.98 1.17 5.00
CA VAL A 25 -6.18 1.79 5.57
C VAL A 25 -7.19 0.77 6.12
N LEU A 26 -7.06 -0.51 5.74
CA LEU A 26 -7.88 -1.60 6.27
C LEU A 26 -7.16 -2.95 6.13
N ILE A 27 -7.16 -3.79 7.15
CA ILE A 27 -6.76 -5.20 7.04
C ILE A 27 -8.00 -6.08 6.88
N TYR A 28 -8.09 -6.81 5.76
CA TYR A 28 -9.20 -7.74 5.53
C TYR A 28 -8.94 -9.10 6.18
N ASP A 29 -7.76 -9.67 5.93
CA ASP A 29 -7.35 -10.99 6.39
C ASP A 29 -5.81 -11.10 6.46
N ASP A 30 -5.29 -12.31 6.61
CA ASP A 30 -3.86 -12.61 6.68
C ASP A 30 -3.12 -12.46 5.32
N LYS A 31 -3.84 -12.13 4.24
CA LYS A 31 -3.32 -12.10 2.86
C LYS A 31 -3.57 -10.77 2.15
N ASN A 32 -4.63 -10.05 2.49
CA ASN A 32 -5.13 -8.89 1.76
C ASN A 32 -5.41 -7.71 2.69
N CYS A 33 -5.16 -6.53 2.18
CA CYS A 33 -5.41 -5.25 2.84
C CYS A 33 -5.85 -4.21 1.82
N GLU A 34 -6.49 -3.14 2.26
CA GLU A 34 -6.71 -1.94 1.44
C GLU A 34 -5.55 -0.98 1.65
N VAL A 35 -4.99 -0.46 0.55
CA VAL A 35 -3.91 0.53 0.61
C VAL A 35 -4.34 1.77 -0.15
N GLU A 36 -4.25 2.92 0.52
CA GLU A 36 -4.31 4.23 -0.12
C GLU A 36 -2.91 4.57 -0.64
N PHE A 37 -2.72 4.53 -1.96
CA PHE A 37 -1.47 4.91 -2.59
C PHE A 37 -1.48 6.40 -2.90
N PHE A 38 -0.34 7.04 -2.71
CA PHE A 38 -0.18 8.49 -2.88
C PHE A 38 1.06 8.83 -3.70
N ASP A 39 1.01 9.98 -4.35
CA ASP A 39 2.14 10.49 -5.13
C ASP A 39 3.16 11.24 -4.27
N LYS A 40 4.16 11.84 -4.93
CA LYS A 40 5.24 12.57 -4.25
C LYS A 40 4.78 13.84 -3.53
N ASP A 41 3.64 14.39 -3.92
CA ASP A 41 3.05 15.61 -3.35
C ASP A 41 2.07 15.25 -2.20
N GLY A 42 1.82 13.95 -2.00
CA GLY A 42 0.95 13.42 -0.97
C GLY A 42 -0.50 13.29 -1.41
N ASP A 43 -0.79 13.50 -2.70
CA ASP A 43 -2.12 13.35 -3.26
C ASP A 43 -2.45 11.87 -3.47
N THR A 44 -3.67 11.48 -3.12
CA THR A 44 -4.16 10.11 -3.33
C THR A 44 -4.23 9.80 -4.81
N ILE A 45 -3.54 8.75 -5.23
CA ILE A 45 -3.61 8.18 -6.57
C ILE A 45 -4.85 7.30 -6.67
N ASP A 46 -4.95 6.32 -5.77
CA ASP A 46 -6.07 5.36 -5.71
C ASP A 46 -6.08 4.62 -4.36
N VAL A 47 -7.22 4.04 -4.02
CA VAL A 47 -7.40 3.16 -2.86
C VAL A 47 -7.77 1.77 -3.35
N VAL A 48 -6.86 0.82 -3.15
CA VAL A 48 -7.02 -0.52 -3.73
C VAL A 48 -6.70 -1.63 -2.75
N MET A 49 -7.59 -2.63 -2.71
CA MET A 49 -7.27 -3.94 -2.18
C MET A 49 -5.99 -4.49 -2.82
N THR A 50 -5.00 -4.76 -1.99
CA THR A 50 -3.65 -5.18 -2.35
C THR A 50 -3.24 -6.39 -1.51
N PRO A 51 -2.74 -7.47 -2.13
CA PRO A 51 -2.16 -8.59 -1.41
C PRO A 51 -0.93 -8.15 -0.60
N LEU A 52 -0.86 -8.51 0.68
CA LEU A 52 0.26 -8.21 1.58
C LEU A 52 1.61 -8.69 1.00
N LYS A 53 1.61 -9.80 0.26
CA LYS A 53 2.81 -10.32 -0.40
C LYS A 53 3.41 -9.39 -1.45
N LYS A 54 2.66 -8.40 -1.97
CA LYS A 54 3.14 -7.40 -2.93
C LYS A 54 3.75 -6.17 -2.25
N LEU A 55 3.58 -6.06 -0.94
CA LEU A 55 4.02 -4.90 -0.16
C LEU A 55 5.35 -5.18 0.55
N GLU A 56 6.09 -4.12 0.79
CA GLU A 56 7.18 -4.04 1.76
C GLU A 56 6.89 -2.95 2.78
N LEU A 57 7.25 -3.18 4.04
CA LEU A 57 7.09 -2.20 5.10
C LEU A 57 8.17 -1.12 4.96
N ILE A 58 7.76 0.15 4.91
CA ILE A 58 8.66 1.31 4.87
C ILE A 58 8.77 1.93 6.26
N GLU A 59 7.63 2.18 6.91
CA GLU A 59 7.55 2.79 8.23
C GLU A 59 6.38 2.21 9.01
N SER A 60 6.58 1.96 10.30
CA SER A 60 5.54 1.42 11.17
C SER A 60 5.17 2.46 12.22
N PHE A 61 3.86 2.68 12.39
CA PHE A 61 3.29 3.66 13.31
C PHE A 61 2.76 3.04 14.59
#